data_AF-A0A3M7L8V1-F1
#
_entry.id   AF-A0A3M7L8V1-F1
#
_cell.length_a   1.000
_cell.length_b   1.000
_cell.length_c   1.000
_cell.angle_alpha   90.00
_cell.angle_beta   90.00
_cell.angle_gamma   90.00
#
_symmetry.space_group_name_H-M   'P 1'
#
loop_
_entity.id
_entity.type
_entity.pdbx_description
1 polymer ?
#
loop_
_entity_poly.entity_id
_entity_poly.type
_entity_poly.pdbx_seq_one_letter_code
_entity_poly.pdbx_strand_id
1 'polypeptide(L)'
;MKNKLLISSITLGVLTIVTMLSCNNERNEGDVLFESPSSSVQQTSRGNEYGSYSISHPSLYTNIDLPPVVIRVDGRSPFEGTSYDGTYNPGIFNYGFNSRGGDYSLTNHVLGGNNNNNNNNNDGSAYVATTSSPTAAFNILASVTGNMLLHEINRRGVTMQNSGRIVIRAYMYQIRPTISNFYSVVDNLPVGERYDNYRGQNEWVAVDQILPNQIQSVAIYEDTFVNGVREGVIRPVGMEQNNNYVQSGTGYYSYYFPTHDIGITRRSQGYNCQRCEL
;
A
#
# COMPACT_ATOMS: atom_id res chain seq x y z
N MET A 1 5.35 -8.86 -69.22
CA MET A 1 3.88 -8.90 -69.00
C MET A 1 3.68 -9.37 -67.56
N LYS A 2 3.47 -8.46 -66.60
CA LYS A 2 2.18 -7.92 -66.09
C LYS A 2 1.42 -8.87 -65.13
N ASN A 3 1.53 -8.54 -63.84
CA ASN A 3 0.53 -8.46 -62.75
C ASN A 3 -0.41 -9.62 -62.37
N LYS A 4 -0.40 -9.98 -61.07
CA LYS A 4 -1.43 -9.77 -60.00
C LYS A 4 -1.09 -10.73 -58.83
N LEU A 5 -0.82 -10.38 -57.57
CA LEU A 5 -1.39 -9.49 -56.52
C LEU A 5 -2.74 -9.95 -55.91
N LEU A 6 -2.70 -10.40 -54.65
CA LEU A 6 -3.73 -10.43 -53.58
C LEU A 6 -3.07 -11.07 -52.33
N ILE A 7 -2.67 -10.38 -51.25
CA ILE A 7 -3.34 -9.57 -50.20
C ILE A 7 -4.13 -10.37 -49.14
N SER A 8 -3.81 -10.04 -47.88
CA SER A 8 -4.51 -10.25 -46.58
C SER A 8 -3.98 -11.43 -45.73
N SER A 9 -3.71 -11.32 -44.42
CA SER A 9 -4.09 -10.32 -43.41
C SER A 9 -3.05 -10.19 -42.29
N ILE A 10 -3.00 -8.97 -41.76
CA ILE A 10 -2.17 -8.48 -40.65
C ILE A 10 -2.86 -8.81 -39.32
N THR A 11 -2.11 -9.24 -38.31
CA THR A 11 -2.46 -8.96 -36.91
C THR A 11 -1.25 -8.41 -36.19
N LEU A 12 -1.29 -7.09 -36.01
CA LEU A 12 -0.31 -6.24 -35.35
C LEU A 12 -0.60 -6.30 -33.85
N GLY A 13 0.25 -6.99 -33.08
CA GLY A 13 0.20 -6.96 -31.62
C GLY A 13 0.81 -5.65 -31.11
N VAL A 14 -0.04 -4.76 -30.62
CA VAL A 14 0.30 -3.45 -30.08
C VAL A 14 1.22 -3.60 -28.87
N LEU A 15 2.47 -3.14 -29.02
CA LEU A 15 3.43 -2.91 -27.95
C LEU A 15 3.21 -1.47 -27.45
N THR A 16 2.45 -1.29 -26.37
CA THR A 16 2.38 0.00 -25.66
C THR A 16 3.61 0.18 -24.78
N ILE A 17 4.61 0.87 -25.33
CA ILE A 17 5.67 1.52 -24.56
C ILE A 17 5.08 2.85 -24.07
N VAL A 18 4.85 2.98 -22.77
CA VAL A 18 4.59 4.29 -22.16
C VAL A 18 5.93 4.98 -21.96
N THR A 19 6.33 5.81 -22.92
CA THR A 19 7.37 6.81 -22.74
C THR A 19 6.77 7.98 -21.96
N MET A 20 7.22 8.21 -20.73
CA MET A 20 6.93 9.48 -20.06
C MET A 20 7.86 10.54 -20.64
N LEU A 21 7.27 11.45 -21.42
CA LEU A 21 7.94 12.68 -21.87
C LEU A 21 8.28 13.54 -20.64
N SER A 22 9.57 13.81 -20.48
CA SER A 22 10.09 14.84 -19.60
C SER A 22 9.76 16.22 -20.19
N CYS A 23 8.88 16.97 -19.53
CA CYS A 23 8.73 18.40 -19.79
C CYS A 23 9.78 19.16 -18.98
N ASN A 24 10.88 19.48 -19.64
CA ASN A 24 11.88 20.43 -19.16
C ASN A 24 11.23 21.82 -19.15
N ASN A 25 11.11 22.44 -17.98
CA ASN A 25 10.82 23.87 -17.87
C ASN A 25 11.96 24.52 -17.09
N GLU A 26 12.83 25.19 -17.84
CA GLU A 26 13.77 26.17 -17.32
C GLU A 26 12.99 27.33 -16.69
N ARG A 27 13.22 27.60 -15.40
CA ARG A 27 13.05 28.95 -14.85
C ARG A 27 14.17 29.28 -13.86
N ASN A 28 14.76 30.43 -14.15
CA ASN A 28 15.83 31.10 -13.43
C ASN A 28 15.37 31.68 -12.08
N GLU A 29 16.35 31.68 -11.17
CA GLU A 29 16.69 32.70 -10.17
C GLU A 29 15.73 33.02 -9.01
N GLY A 30 16.31 32.99 -7.81
CA GLY A 30 15.77 33.65 -6.63
C GLY A 30 16.26 33.04 -5.32
N ASP A 31 17.55 33.21 -4.99
CA ASP A 31 18.05 33.02 -3.63
C ASP A 31 17.27 33.93 -2.67
N VAL A 32 16.49 33.32 -1.77
CA VAL A 32 15.96 34.00 -0.59
C VAL A 32 16.35 33.17 0.62
N LEU A 33 17.45 33.59 1.24
CA LEU A 33 17.89 33.16 2.57
C LEU A 33 16.80 33.53 3.59
N PHE A 34 16.11 32.52 4.13
CA PHE A 34 15.34 32.67 5.36
C PHE A 34 16.09 31.98 6.51
N GLU A 35 16.44 32.78 7.51
CA GLU A 35 17.03 32.37 8.78
C GLU A 35 16.11 31.38 9.50
N SER A 36 16.63 30.20 9.82
CA SER A 36 15.97 29.24 10.71
C SER A 36 16.06 29.71 12.16
N PRO A 37 14.95 29.95 12.87
CA PRO A 37 15.01 30.14 14.31
C PRO A 37 15.27 28.79 14.98
N SER A 38 16.40 28.72 15.66
CA SER A 38 16.75 27.65 16.58
C SER A 38 15.70 27.56 17.70
N SER A 39 14.97 26.45 17.73
CA SER A 39 14.24 26.04 18.93
C SER A 39 14.55 24.58 19.20
N SER A 40 15.35 24.40 20.25
CA SER A 40 15.55 23.16 20.96
C SER A 40 14.20 22.61 21.43
N VAL A 41 13.61 21.70 20.67
CA VAL A 41 12.50 20.89 21.15
C VAL A 41 13.10 19.81 22.05
N GLN A 42 12.88 19.98 23.35
CA GLN A 42 13.07 18.92 24.34
C GLN A 42 12.24 17.71 23.91
N GLN A 43 12.95 16.65 23.54
CA GLN A 43 12.45 15.30 23.37
C GLN A 43 11.89 14.84 24.72
N THR A 44 10.61 15.09 24.97
CA THR A 44 9.92 14.58 26.14
C THR A 44 9.38 13.19 25.84
N SER A 45 9.75 12.27 26.71
CA SER A 45 9.51 10.85 26.67
C SER A 45 8.05 10.49 26.49
N ARG A 46 7.84 9.51 25.59
CA ARG A 46 6.66 8.65 25.42
C ARG A 46 5.85 8.44 26.71
N GLY A 47 4.68 9.07 26.77
CA GLY A 47 3.64 8.80 27.77
C GLY A 47 2.57 7.88 27.17
N ASN A 48 2.50 6.66 27.68
CA ASN A 48 1.42 5.70 27.45
C ASN A 48 0.11 6.21 28.09
N GLU A 49 -0.75 6.89 27.35
CA GLU A 49 -2.17 7.03 27.68
C GLU A 49 -2.98 6.11 26.76
N TYR A 50 -3.08 4.84 27.15
CA TYR A 50 -3.94 3.85 26.49
C TYR A 50 -5.42 4.07 26.86
N GLY A 51 -6.01 5.15 26.36
CA GLY A 51 -7.47 5.28 26.30
C GLY A 51 -8.02 4.60 25.05
N SER A 52 -9.27 4.10 25.11
CA SER A 52 -10.01 3.59 23.94
C SER A 52 -10.48 4.74 23.04
N TYR A 53 -9.54 5.52 22.52
CA TYR A 53 -9.86 6.61 21.59
C TYR A 53 -10.21 6.03 20.23
N SER A 54 -11.42 6.33 19.76
CA SER A 54 -11.80 6.05 18.39
C SER A 54 -11.13 7.05 17.47
N ILE A 55 -10.65 6.59 16.33
CA ILE A 55 -10.16 7.45 15.26
C ILE A 55 -11.31 8.35 14.81
N SER A 56 -11.02 9.63 14.68
CA SER A 56 -11.98 10.60 14.19
C SER A 56 -11.27 11.65 13.36
N HIS A 57 -11.95 12.11 12.32
CA HIS A 57 -11.51 13.22 11.49
C HIS A 57 -12.76 13.95 10.97
N PRO A 58 -12.81 15.30 10.98
CA PRO A 58 -13.98 16.06 10.55
C PRO A 58 -14.44 15.74 9.12
N SER A 59 -13.49 15.40 8.26
CA SER A 59 -13.71 15.06 6.85
C SER A 59 -13.83 13.55 6.56
N LEU A 60 -13.89 12.68 7.57
CA LEU A 60 -14.09 11.23 7.36
C LEU A 60 -15.37 10.71 8.05
N TYR A 61 -15.85 9.59 7.54
CA TYR A 61 -16.75 8.65 8.17
C TYR A 61 -15.90 7.55 8.80
N THR A 62 -15.63 7.69 10.11
CA THR A 62 -14.87 6.71 10.90
C THR A 62 -15.75 5.88 11.83
N ASN A 63 -17.00 6.31 12.06
CA ASN A 63 -17.98 5.57 12.84
C ASN A 63 -18.69 4.53 11.97
N ILE A 64 -17.94 3.50 11.58
CA ILE A 64 -18.40 2.36 10.77
C ILE A 64 -17.99 1.08 11.48
N ASP A 65 -18.81 0.03 11.34
CA ASP A 65 -18.49 -1.27 11.91
C ASP A 65 -17.23 -1.84 11.26
N LEU A 66 -16.26 -2.20 12.10
CA LEU A 66 -15.03 -2.82 11.62
C LEU A 66 -15.29 -4.27 11.22
N PRO A 67 -14.70 -4.75 10.12
CA PRO A 67 -14.69 -6.17 9.84
C PRO A 67 -13.90 -6.90 10.93
N PRO A 68 -14.22 -8.17 11.23
CA PRO A 68 -13.50 -8.91 12.27
C PRO A 68 -12.01 -9.12 11.94
N VAL A 69 -11.68 -9.18 10.64
CA VAL A 69 -10.32 -9.33 10.12
C VAL A 69 -10.17 -8.51 8.84
N VAL A 70 -9.00 -7.89 8.69
CA VAL A 70 -8.49 -7.39 7.41
C VAL A 70 -7.22 -8.16 7.03
N ILE A 71 -6.92 -8.19 5.74
CA ILE A 71 -5.84 -8.97 5.16
C ILE A 71 -4.83 -8.02 4.54
N ARG A 72 -3.55 -8.27 4.80
CA ARG A 72 -2.45 -7.63 4.10
C ARG A 72 -1.56 -8.68 3.45
N VAL A 73 -1.23 -8.46 2.18
CA VAL A 73 -0.26 -9.29 1.47
C VAL A 73 1.09 -8.58 1.44
N ASP A 74 2.16 -9.29 1.77
CA ASP A 74 3.51 -8.73 1.79
C ASP A 74 4.56 -9.80 1.42
N GLY A 75 5.70 -9.36 0.90
CA GLY A 75 6.85 -10.24 0.60
C GLY A 75 7.77 -10.46 1.80
N ARG A 76 7.63 -9.65 2.86
CA ARG A 76 8.42 -9.77 4.10
C ARG A 76 7.91 -10.92 4.97
N SER A 77 8.85 -11.70 5.51
CA SER A 77 8.57 -12.87 6.35
C SER A 77 8.04 -12.48 7.73
N PRO A 78 7.18 -13.32 8.36
CA PRO A 78 6.73 -13.12 9.73
C PRO A 78 7.89 -13.11 10.73
N PHE A 79 8.91 -13.91 10.47
CA PHE A 79 10.07 -14.08 11.34
C PHE A 79 11.28 -13.30 10.84
N GLU A 80 12.14 -12.95 11.79
CA GLU A 80 13.45 -12.35 11.53
C GLU A 80 14.30 -13.26 10.63
N GLY A 81 15.10 -12.66 9.75
CA GLY A 81 16.02 -13.39 8.90
C GLY A 81 16.41 -12.58 7.66
N THR A 82 16.49 -13.25 6.52
CA THR A 82 16.83 -12.62 5.25
C THR A 82 15.58 -12.49 4.38
N SER A 83 15.32 -11.29 3.88
CA SER A 83 14.30 -10.99 2.87
C SER A 83 14.64 -11.68 1.54
N TYR A 84 13.64 -11.78 0.65
CA TYR A 84 13.82 -12.38 -0.67
C TYR A 84 14.87 -11.65 -1.53
N ASP A 85 15.07 -10.35 -1.31
CA ASP A 85 16.04 -9.51 -2.01
C ASP A 85 17.46 -9.56 -1.40
N GLY A 86 17.67 -10.37 -0.35
CA GLY A 86 18.94 -10.49 0.37
C GLY A 86 19.14 -9.48 1.49
N THR A 87 18.21 -8.55 1.71
CA THR A 87 18.28 -7.59 2.82
C THR A 87 17.87 -8.24 4.15
N TYR A 88 18.22 -7.62 5.27
CA TYR A 88 17.77 -8.07 6.59
C TYR A 88 16.26 -7.83 6.75
N ASN A 89 15.54 -8.89 7.11
CA ASN A 89 14.14 -8.84 7.49
C ASN A 89 14.04 -8.84 9.03
N PRO A 90 13.51 -7.77 9.65
CA PRO A 90 13.33 -7.74 11.10
C PRO A 90 12.16 -8.63 11.59
N GLY A 91 11.31 -9.10 10.68
CA GLY A 91 10.17 -9.97 10.98
C GLY A 91 8.90 -9.19 11.32
N ILE A 92 7.83 -9.41 10.55
CA ILE A 92 6.57 -8.70 10.71
C ILE A 92 5.90 -8.99 12.06
N PHE A 93 6.05 -10.20 12.63
CA PHE A 93 5.50 -10.51 13.96
C PHE A 93 6.18 -9.76 15.10
N ASN A 94 7.38 -9.21 14.89
CA ASN A 94 8.10 -8.43 15.89
C ASN A 94 7.92 -6.92 15.73
N TYR A 95 7.79 -6.42 14.49
CA TYR A 95 7.82 -4.99 14.20
C TYR A 95 6.52 -4.43 13.58
N GLY A 96 5.62 -5.29 13.12
CA GLY A 96 4.38 -4.88 12.48
C GLY A 96 4.61 -4.25 11.11
N PHE A 97 3.72 -3.33 10.73
CA PHE A 97 3.79 -2.60 9.47
C PHE A 97 3.83 -1.11 9.74
N ASN A 98 4.75 -0.39 9.09
CA ASN A 98 4.79 1.06 9.10
C ASN A 98 4.37 1.61 7.72
N SER A 99 3.78 2.79 7.75
CA SER A 99 3.50 3.61 6.57
C SER A 99 4.81 4.01 5.89
N ARG A 100 4.71 4.51 4.65
CA ARG A 100 5.88 4.90 3.87
C ARG A 100 6.31 6.35 4.14
N GLY A 101 5.42 7.17 4.70
CA GLY A 101 5.68 8.59 4.94
C GLY A 101 4.57 9.24 5.75
N GLY A 102 4.39 10.55 5.56
CA GLY A 102 3.50 11.40 6.35
C GLY A 102 2.39 12.08 5.54
N ASP A 103 2.17 11.73 4.27
CA ASP A 103 1.02 12.29 3.52
C ASP A 103 -0.27 11.54 3.87
N TYR A 104 -1.20 12.27 4.47
CA TYR A 104 -2.53 11.81 4.85
C TYR A 104 -3.58 12.02 3.75
N SER A 105 -3.23 12.54 2.57
CA SER A 105 -4.15 12.67 1.45
C SER A 105 -4.67 11.31 0.97
N LEU A 106 -5.94 11.03 1.27
CA LEU A 106 -6.60 9.75 0.92
C LEU A 106 -6.65 9.55 -0.60
N THR A 107 -6.90 10.63 -1.36
CA THR A 107 -6.93 10.55 -2.82
C THR A 107 -5.54 10.30 -3.41
N ASN A 108 -4.48 10.90 -2.84
CA ASN A 108 -3.11 10.62 -3.30
C ASN A 108 -2.70 9.18 -3.00
N HIS A 109 -3.10 8.66 -1.83
CA HIS A 109 -2.89 7.27 -1.45
C HIS A 109 -3.49 6.31 -2.48
N VAL A 110 -4.80 6.45 -2.76
CA VAL A 110 -5.54 5.51 -3.63
C VAL A 110 -5.07 5.59 -5.08
N LEU A 111 -4.73 6.78 -5.57
CA LEU A 111 -4.21 6.95 -6.93
C LEU A 111 -2.75 6.49 -7.07
N GLY A 112 -2.10 6.07 -5.99
CA GLY A 112 -0.71 5.64 -5.98
C GLY A 112 0.28 6.79 -6.19
N GLY A 113 -0.17 8.05 -6.05
CA GLY A 113 0.64 9.25 -6.30
C GLY A 113 1.91 9.33 -5.46
N ASN A 114 1.90 8.70 -4.28
CA ASN A 114 2.98 8.75 -3.31
C ASN A 114 3.76 7.43 -3.18
N ASN A 115 3.56 6.48 -4.10
CA ASN A 115 4.23 5.20 -4.03
C ASN A 115 5.66 5.21 -4.60
N ASN A 116 6.09 6.28 -5.29
CA ASN A 116 7.31 6.30 -6.10
C ASN A 116 8.37 7.37 -5.74
N ASN A 117 8.14 8.27 -4.78
CA ASN A 117 9.12 9.33 -4.50
C ASN A 117 10.14 8.89 -3.44
N ASN A 118 11.26 8.36 -3.92
CA ASN A 118 12.42 7.93 -3.11
C ASN A 118 13.35 9.10 -2.73
N ASN A 119 12.92 10.35 -2.90
CA ASN A 119 13.73 11.54 -2.64
C ASN A 119 13.31 12.22 -1.32
N ASN A 120 13.83 11.68 -0.21
CA ASN A 120 14.22 12.36 1.03
C ASN A 120 13.24 13.17 1.90
N ASN A 121 11.94 13.37 1.60
CA ASN A 121 11.09 14.19 2.49
C ASN A 121 9.69 13.62 2.73
N ASN A 122 9.49 12.60 3.59
CA ASN A 122 8.14 12.21 4.11
C ASN A 122 6.99 12.05 3.08
N ASP A 123 7.27 11.99 1.77
CA ASP A 123 6.28 12.10 0.68
C ASP A 123 5.49 10.79 0.47
N GLY A 124 5.86 9.73 1.20
CA GLY A 124 5.11 8.48 1.20
C GLY A 124 3.74 8.63 1.85
N SER A 125 2.81 7.76 1.48
CA SER A 125 1.53 7.71 2.18
C SER A 125 1.71 7.36 3.66
N ALA A 126 0.97 8.06 4.51
CA ALA A 126 0.82 7.80 5.93
C ALA A 126 -0.10 6.61 6.27
N TYR A 127 -0.49 5.83 5.26
CA TYR A 127 -1.41 4.71 5.42
C TYR A 127 -0.75 3.38 5.14
N VAL A 128 -1.12 2.37 5.92
CA VAL A 128 -0.86 0.96 5.62
C VAL A 128 -2.12 0.35 5.03
N ALA A 129 -2.07 0.06 3.73
CA ALA A 129 -3.16 -0.56 2.98
C ALA A 129 -3.41 -2.01 3.42
N THR A 130 -4.69 -2.34 3.60
CA THR A 130 -5.21 -3.69 3.88
C THR A 130 -6.55 -3.87 3.15
N THR A 131 -7.04 -5.10 3.03
CA THR A 131 -8.33 -5.37 2.40
C THR A 131 -9.18 -6.29 3.26
N SER A 132 -10.49 -6.06 3.29
CA SER A 132 -11.44 -7.00 3.88
C SER A 132 -11.91 -8.08 2.91
N SER A 133 -11.47 -8.03 1.64
CA SER A 133 -11.88 -8.95 0.58
C SER A 133 -10.83 -10.04 0.34
N PRO A 134 -11.15 -11.32 0.60
CA PRO A 134 -10.26 -12.43 0.26
C PRO A 134 -9.91 -12.47 -1.23
N THR A 135 -10.87 -12.19 -2.12
CA THR A 135 -10.64 -12.15 -3.57
C THR A 135 -9.64 -11.06 -3.95
N ALA A 136 -9.77 -9.85 -3.39
CA ALA A 136 -8.80 -8.78 -3.62
C ALA A 136 -7.41 -9.18 -3.11
N ALA A 137 -7.34 -9.81 -1.94
CA ALA A 137 -6.09 -10.28 -1.36
C ALA A 137 -5.38 -11.32 -2.24
N PHE A 138 -6.11 -12.28 -2.85
CA PHE A 138 -5.52 -13.22 -3.81
C PHE A 138 -5.03 -12.55 -5.10
N ASN A 139 -5.73 -11.53 -5.60
CA ASN A 139 -5.26 -10.76 -6.76
C ASN A 139 -3.98 -9.99 -6.43
N ILE A 140 -3.91 -9.39 -5.23
CA ILE A 140 -2.69 -8.72 -4.74
C ILE A 140 -1.56 -9.73 -4.58
N LEU A 141 -1.82 -10.93 -4.06
CA LEU A 141 -0.83 -12.01 -3.93
C LEU A 141 -0.19 -12.35 -5.27
N ALA A 142 -0.99 -12.51 -6.33
CA ALA A 142 -0.47 -12.78 -7.66
C ALA A 142 0.40 -11.65 -8.23
N SER A 143 0.08 -10.39 -7.91
CA SER A 143 0.88 -9.22 -8.29
C SER A 143 2.18 -9.13 -7.49
N VAL A 144 2.12 -9.35 -6.17
CA VAL A 144 3.28 -9.34 -5.28
C VAL A 144 4.29 -10.41 -5.70
N THR A 145 3.86 -11.65 -5.95
CA THR A 145 4.80 -12.71 -6.36
C THR A 145 5.42 -12.42 -7.73
N GLY A 146 4.67 -11.83 -8.66
CA GLY A 146 5.19 -11.39 -9.95
C GLY A 146 6.24 -10.28 -9.83
N ASN A 147 6.02 -9.29 -8.98
CA ASN A 147 7.00 -8.22 -8.73
C ASN A 147 8.27 -8.76 -8.06
N MET A 148 8.12 -9.67 -7.08
CA MET A 148 9.25 -10.32 -6.42
C MET A 148 10.08 -11.17 -7.40
N LEU A 149 9.45 -11.83 -8.37
CA LEU A 149 10.16 -12.53 -9.44
C LEU A 149 11.06 -11.58 -10.24
N LEU A 150 10.54 -10.41 -10.64
CA LEU A 150 11.33 -9.42 -11.40
C LEU A 150 12.56 -8.95 -10.60
N HIS A 151 12.39 -8.69 -9.30
CA HIS A 151 13.50 -8.36 -8.41
C HIS A 151 14.53 -9.50 -8.31
N GLU A 152 14.08 -10.75 -8.17
CA GLU A 152 14.97 -11.90 -8.08
C GLU A 152 15.76 -12.14 -9.37
N ILE A 153 15.13 -11.96 -10.52
CA ILE A 153 15.78 -12.04 -11.84
C ILE A 153 16.86 -10.98 -11.96
N ASN A 154 16.54 -9.73 -11.60
CA ASN A 154 17.50 -8.62 -11.61
C ASN A 154 18.66 -8.88 -10.65
N ARG A 155 18.38 -9.37 -9.43
CA ARG A 155 19.40 -9.72 -8.42
C ARG A 155 20.36 -10.79 -8.91
N ARG A 156 19.86 -11.78 -9.66
CA ARG A 156 20.69 -12.85 -10.27
C ARG A 156 21.42 -12.41 -11.54
N GLY A 157 21.08 -11.26 -12.12
CA GLY A 157 21.66 -10.79 -13.39
C GLY A 157 21.32 -11.69 -14.58
N VAL A 158 20.14 -12.33 -14.56
CA VAL A 158 19.67 -13.24 -15.62
C VAL A 158 18.50 -12.62 -16.37
N THR A 159 18.15 -13.14 -17.54
CA THR A 159 16.93 -12.75 -18.26
C THR A 159 15.74 -13.58 -17.77
N MET A 160 14.50 -13.12 -18.03
CA MET A 160 13.31 -13.91 -17.71
C MET A 160 13.38 -15.32 -18.30
N GLN A 161 13.74 -15.44 -19.58
CA GLN A 161 13.78 -16.69 -20.33
C GLN A 161 14.88 -17.67 -19.87
N ASN A 162 15.90 -17.17 -19.17
CA ASN A 162 17.03 -17.96 -18.67
C ASN A 162 17.09 -17.97 -17.13
N SER A 163 16.01 -17.60 -16.45
CA SER A 163 15.95 -17.54 -15.00
C SER A 163 15.94 -18.92 -14.32
N GLY A 164 15.72 -19.99 -15.10
CA GLY A 164 15.61 -21.34 -14.59
C GLY A 164 14.38 -21.48 -13.69
N ARG A 165 14.52 -22.26 -12.62
CA ARG A 165 13.47 -22.43 -11.62
C ARG A 165 13.63 -21.42 -10.49
N ILE A 166 12.58 -20.65 -10.21
CA ILE A 166 12.50 -19.72 -9.08
C ILE A 166 11.23 -20.05 -8.28
N VAL A 167 11.37 -20.15 -6.96
CA VAL A 167 10.23 -20.26 -6.04
C VAL A 167 10.17 -18.99 -5.23
N ILE A 168 9.05 -18.27 -5.33
CA ILE A 168 8.77 -17.05 -4.58
C ILE A 168 7.81 -17.40 -3.45
N ARG A 169 8.09 -16.87 -2.26
CA ARG A 169 7.21 -17.00 -1.10
C ARG A 169 6.65 -15.63 -0.72
N ALA A 170 5.34 -15.56 -0.57
CA ALA A 170 4.63 -14.37 -0.12
C ALA A 170 3.65 -14.72 1.01
N TYR A 171 3.23 -13.70 1.73
CA TYR A 171 2.61 -13.86 3.04
C TYR A 171 1.29 -13.10 3.09
N MET A 172 0.21 -13.79 3.46
CA MET A 172 -1.11 -13.19 3.69
C MET A 172 -1.35 -13.09 5.18
N TYR A 173 -1.18 -11.90 5.74
CA TYR A 173 -1.36 -11.61 7.16
C TYR A 173 -2.82 -11.35 7.48
N GLN A 174 -3.33 -12.01 8.51
CA GLN A 174 -4.63 -11.72 9.10
C GLN A 174 -4.43 -10.74 10.25
N ILE A 175 -5.14 -9.62 10.19
CA ILE A 175 -4.96 -8.48 11.08
C ILE A 175 -6.32 -8.14 11.67
N ARG A 176 -6.36 -7.98 13.00
CA ARG A 176 -7.53 -7.43 13.69
C ARG A 176 -7.50 -5.91 13.55
N PRO A 177 -8.43 -5.30 12.81
CA PRO A 177 -8.53 -3.85 12.78
C PRO A 177 -8.99 -3.33 14.14
N THR A 178 -8.59 -2.10 14.48
CA THR A 178 -9.01 -1.42 15.71
C THR A 178 -9.60 -0.06 15.41
N ILE A 179 -10.58 0.33 16.23
CA ILE A 179 -11.28 1.61 16.10
C ILE A 179 -10.35 2.81 16.23
N SER A 180 -9.14 2.63 16.77
CA SER A 180 -8.19 3.71 17.06
C SER A 180 -7.34 4.15 15.86
N ASN A 181 -7.21 3.32 14.82
CA ASN A 181 -6.37 3.63 13.65
C ASN A 181 -6.89 3.10 12.31
N PHE A 182 -7.99 2.35 12.24
CA PHE A 182 -8.54 1.87 10.97
C PHE A 182 -9.75 2.66 10.51
N TYR A 183 -9.84 2.90 9.20
CA TYR A 183 -11.08 3.34 8.55
C TYR A 183 -11.19 2.79 7.12
N SER A 184 -12.41 2.75 6.60
CA SER A 184 -12.72 2.25 5.25
C SER A 184 -12.39 3.31 4.21
N VAL A 185 -11.60 2.93 3.21
CA VAL A 185 -11.30 3.79 2.06
C VAL A 185 -12.55 3.97 1.21
N VAL A 186 -13.28 2.88 0.95
CA VAL A 186 -14.45 2.89 0.05
C VAL A 186 -15.54 3.84 0.56
N ASP A 187 -15.75 3.89 1.87
CA ASP A 187 -16.78 4.76 2.47
C ASP A 187 -16.40 6.24 2.45
N ASN A 188 -15.11 6.53 2.32
CA ASN A 188 -14.55 7.87 2.39
C ASN A 188 -14.09 8.42 1.03
N LEU A 189 -13.96 7.57 0.01
CA LEU A 189 -13.58 7.99 -1.34
C LEU A 189 -14.64 8.90 -1.97
N PRO A 190 -14.21 10.01 -2.62
CA PRO A 190 -15.09 10.88 -3.39
C PRO A 190 -15.96 10.12 -4.39
N VAL A 191 -17.11 10.68 -4.75
CA VAL A 191 -17.98 10.11 -5.78
C VAL A 191 -17.44 10.52 -7.16
N GLY A 192 -17.41 9.57 -8.10
CA GLY A 192 -17.07 9.82 -9.50
C GLY A 192 -16.21 8.72 -10.11
N GLU A 193 -16.29 8.61 -11.45
CA GLU A 193 -15.67 7.56 -12.25
C GLU A 193 -14.18 7.36 -11.96
N ARG A 194 -13.46 8.46 -11.66
CA ARG A 194 -12.04 8.43 -11.30
C ARG A 194 -11.73 7.49 -10.13
N TYR A 195 -12.61 7.39 -9.14
CA TYR A 195 -12.38 6.62 -7.92
C TYR A 195 -13.14 5.30 -7.87
N ASP A 196 -14.09 5.09 -8.78
CA ASP A 196 -14.95 3.90 -8.75
C ASP A 196 -14.19 2.60 -9.03
N ASN A 197 -13.13 2.67 -9.85
CA ASN A 197 -12.23 1.54 -10.11
C ASN A 197 -11.51 1.01 -8.86
N TYR A 198 -11.38 1.83 -7.81
CA TYR A 198 -10.68 1.45 -6.57
C TYR A 198 -11.63 0.84 -5.52
N ARG A 199 -12.94 1.00 -5.69
CA ARG A 199 -13.94 0.52 -4.73
C ARG A 199 -13.96 -1.01 -4.63
N GLY A 200 -13.65 -1.71 -5.72
CA GLY A 200 -13.61 -3.18 -5.77
C GLY A 200 -12.53 -3.83 -4.87
N GLN A 201 -11.59 -3.04 -4.34
CA GLN A 201 -10.54 -3.54 -3.45
C GLN A 201 -11.03 -3.74 -2.00
N ASN A 202 -12.20 -3.19 -1.63
CA ASN A 202 -12.72 -3.22 -0.25
C ASN A 202 -11.63 -2.85 0.78
N GLU A 203 -10.91 -1.79 0.45
CA GLU A 203 -9.72 -1.37 1.16
C GLU A 203 -10.04 -0.73 2.51
N TRP A 204 -9.27 -1.14 3.51
CA TRP A 204 -9.20 -0.54 4.84
C TRP A 204 -7.77 -0.07 5.06
N VAL A 205 -7.61 1.13 5.57
CA VAL A 205 -6.28 1.68 5.85
C VAL A 205 -6.06 1.79 7.34
N ALA A 206 -4.87 1.40 7.79
CA ALA A 206 -4.37 1.78 9.10
C ALA A 206 -3.59 3.08 8.99
N VAL A 207 -3.85 4.02 9.90
CA VAL A 207 -3.09 5.26 10.04
C VAL A 207 -1.75 4.98 10.70
N ASP A 208 -0.69 5.46 10.06
CA ASP A 208 0.74 5.37 10.39
C ASP A 208 1.31 3.95 10.49
N GLN A 209 0.69 3.06 11.24
CA GLN A 209 1.21 1.72 11.47
C GLN A 209 0.15 0.71 11.90
N ILE A 210 0.51 -0.56 11.78
CA ILE A 210 -0.17 -1.72 12.34
C ILE A 210 0.80 -2.38 13.31
N LEU A 211 0.43 -2.43 14.59
CA LEU A 211 1.29 -2.98 15.62
C LEU A 211 1.35 -4.52 15.57
N PRO A 212 2.45 -5.13 16.03
CA PRO A 212 2.58 -6.58 16.19
C PRO A 212 1.38 -7.25 16.86
N ASN A 213 0.85 -6.63 17.91
CA ASN A 213 -0.28 -7.19 18.68
C ASN A 213 -1.63 -7.16 17.96
N GLN A 214 -1.72 -6.52 16.79
CA GLN A 214 -2.90 -6.53 15.93
C GLN A 214 -2.83 -7.65 14.88
N ILE A 215 -1.65 -8.20 14.61
CA ILE A 215 -1.46 -9.24 13.61
C ILE A 215 -1.72 -10.59 14.28
N GLN A 216 -2.74 -11.31 13.83
CA GLN A 216 -3.16 -12.57 14.43
C GLN A 216 -2.34 -13.75 13.91
N SER A 217 -2.24 -13.87 12.59
CA SER A 217 -1.61 -15.01 11.93
C SER A 217 -1.16 -14.63 10.53
N VAL A 218 -0.48 -15.57 9.88
CA VAL A 218 -0.09 -15.46 8.48
C VAL A 218 -0.27 -16.81 7.78
N ALA A 219 -0.84 -16.77 6.58
CA ALA A 219 -0.80 -17.89 5.65
C ALA A 219 0.36 -17.69 4.68
N ILE A 220 1.16 -18.73 4.50
CA ILE A 220 2.36 -18.72 3.66
C ILE A 220 2.01 -19.33 2.32
N TYR A 221 2.30 -18.60 1.24
CA TYR A 221 2.04 -19.04 -0.12
C TYR A 221 3.33 -19.14 -0.93
N GLU A 222 3.39 -20.12 -1.81
CA GLU A 222 4.45 -20.28 -2.79
C GLU A 222 3.91 -20.15 -4.20
N ASP A 223 4.67 -19.44 -5.02
CA ASP A 223 4.48 -19.30 -6.46
C ASP A 223 5.76 -19.74 -7.16
N THR A 224 5.62 -20.62 -8.13
CA THR A 224 6.75 -21.25 -8.79
C THR A 224 6.82 -20.74 -10.22
N PHE A 225 8.02 -20.38 -10.66
CA PHE A 225 8.28 -19.91 -12.01
C PHE A 225 9.37 -20.75 -12.66
N VAL A 226 9.18 -21.08 -13.93
CA VAL A 226 10.18 -21.70 -14.80
C VAL A 226 10.39 -20.78 -15.99
N ASN A 227 11.60 -20.24 -16.11
CA ASN A 227 11.98 -19.31 -17.18
C ASN A 227 11.00 -18.12 -17.30
N GLY A 228 10.65 -17.54 -16.16
CA GLY A 228 9.76 -16.38 -16.05
C GLY A 228 8.27 -16.69 -16.18
N VAL A 229 7.88 -17.93 -16.47
CA VAL A 229 6.48 -18.35 -16.61
C VAL A 229 6.02 -19.06 -15.35
N ARG A 230 4.84 -18.69 -14.85
CA ARG A 230 4.23 -19.33 -13.67
C ARG A 230 3.95 -20.81 -13.98
N GLU A 231 4.45 -21.68 -13.12
CA GLU A 231 4.20 -23.12 -13.15
C GLU A 231 3.03 -23.45 -12.22
N GLY A 232 1.83 -23.55 -12.80
CA GLY A 232 0.61 -23.91 -12.08
C GLY A 232 -0.02 -22.75 -11.31
N VAL A 233 -0.50 -23.03 -10.11
CA VAL A 233 -1.23 -22.09 -9.26
C VAL A 233 -0.42 -21.72 -8.02
N ILE A 234 -0.66 -20.52 -7.49
CA ILE A 234 -0.13 -20.10 -6.20
C ILE A 234 -0.76 -21.00 -5.13
N ARG A 235 0.07 -21.67 -4.32
CA ARG A 235 -0.40 -22.69 -3.36
C ARG A 235 -0.05 -22.29 -1.92
N PRO A 236 -0.94 -22.56 -0.94
CA PRO A 236 -0.57 -22.43 0.46
C PRO A 236 0.42 -23.54 0.83
N VAL A 237 1.41 -23.21 1.66
CA VAL A 237 2.42 -24.16 2.14
C VAL A 237 2.54 -24.22 3.65
N GLY A 238 1.91 -23.28 4.36
CA GLY A 238 1.94 -23.26 5.82
C GLY A 238 1.08 -22.15 6.40
N MET A 239 0.94 -22.17 7.72
CA MET A 239 0.30 -21.14 8.51
C MET A 239 1.05 -20.99 9.81
N GLU A 240 1.25 -19.74 10.23
CA GLU A 240 1.94 -19.42 11.48
C GLU A 240 1.06 -18.49 12.31
N GLN A 241 1.06 -18.71 13.63
CA GLN A 241 0.35 -17.87 14.58
C GLN A 241 1.32 -16.86 15.20
N ASN A 242 0.85 -15.66 15.47
CA ASN A 242 1.65 -14.63 16.11
C ASN A 242 1.50 -14.69 17.63
N ASN A 243 2.57 -15.07 18.34
CA ASN A 243 2.58 -15.10 19.80
C ASN A 243 2.42 -13.72 20.45
N ASN A 244 2.68 -12.64 19.71
CA ASN A 244 2.51 -11.27 20.19
C ASN A 244 1.07 -10.76 20.04
N TYR A 245 0.18 -11.52 19.40
CA TYR A 245 -1.21 -11.11 19.16
C TYR A 245 -1.98 -10.93 20.48
N VAL A 246 -2.74 -9.82 20.58
CA VAL A 246 -3.62 -9.53 21.71
C VAL A 246 -5.01 -9.20 21.19
N GLN A 247 -5.96 -10.10 21.43
CA GLN A 247 -7.35 -9.97 20.95
C GLN A 247 -8.05 -8.69 21.44
N SER A 248 -7.78 -8.28 22.69
CA SER A 248 -8.35 -7.08 23.32
C SER A 248 -7.43 -5.85 23.24
N GLY A 249 -6.38 -5.88 22.43
CA GLY A 249 -5.45 -4.75 22.31
C GLY A 249 -6.14 -3.51 21.75
N THR A 250 -5.86 -2.34 22.33
CA THR A 250 -6.49 -1.07 21.92
C THR A 250 -6.01 -0.54 20.57
N GLY A 251 -4.92 -1.10 20.03
CA GLY A 251 -4.32 -0.67 18.76
C GLY A 251 -3.38 0.54 18.94
N TYR A 252 -3.10 1.21 17.83
CA TYR A 252 -2.34 2.46 17.78
C TYR A 252 -3.30 3.64 17.73
N TYR A 253 -2.99 4.75 18.39
CA TYR A 253 -3.72 6.01 18.26
C TYR A 253 -2.79 7.07 17.69
N SER A 254 -3.15 7.63 16.53
CA SER A 254 -2.39 8.71 15.91
C SER A 254 -2.87 10.05 16.44
N TYR A 255 -2.09 10.65 17.35
CA TYR A 255 -2.47 11.90 18.01
C TYR A 255 -2.67 13.07 17.03
N TYR A 256 -1.87 13.13 15.97
CA TYR A 256 -1.90 14.24 15.03
C TYR A 256 -2.82 14.00 13.83
N PHE A 257 -3.24 12.77 13.56
CA PHE A 257 -4.11 12.46 12.43
C PHE A 257 -5.37 13.35 12.35
N PRO A 258 -6.11 13.65 13.45
CA PRO A 258 -7.33 14.45 13.39
C PRO A 258 -7.15 15.88 12.84
N THR A 259 -5.92 16.41 12.79
CA THR A 259 -5.61 17.78 12.35
C THR A 259 -4.93 17.87 10.99
N HIS A 260 -4.60 16.74 10.35
CA HIS A 260 -3.91 16.75 9.06
C HIS A 260 -4.85 16.98 7.88
N ASP A 261 -4.32 17.50 6.78
CA ASP A 261 -5.05 17.52 5.52
C ASP A 261 -5.13 16.10 4.95
N ILE A 262 -6.34 15.57 4.88
CA ILE A 262 -6.61 14.26 4.31
C ILE A 262 -7.05 14.30 2.84
N GLY A 263 -7.03 15.48 2.23
CA GLY A 263 -7.47 15.74 0.88
C GLY A 263 -9.00 15.70 0.71
N ILE A 264 -9.43 15.51 -0.53
CA ILE A 264 -10.85 15.47 -0.87
C ILE A 264 -11.43 14.11 -0.48
N THR A 265 -12.55 14.12 0.25
CA THR A 265 -13.29 12.93 0.66
C THR A 265 -14.74 13.04 0.24
N ARG A 266 -15.48 11.93 0.35
CA ARG A 266 -16.94 11.93 0.18
C ARG A 266 -17.62 12.98 1.05
N ARG A 267 -17.18 13.10 2.30
CA ARG A 267 -17.76 14.04 3.27
C ARG A 267 -17.45 15.49 2.89
N SER A 268 -16.22 15.79 2.46
CA SER A 268 -15.86 17.15 2.06
C SER A 268 -16.56 17.62 0.78
N GLN A 269 -16.89 16.70 -0.15
CA GLN A 269 -17.76 17.00 -1.30
C GLN A 269 -19.21 17.30 -0.89
N GLY A 270 -19.75 16.58 0.10
CA GLY A 270 -21.10 16.79 0.60
C GLY A 270 -21.34 18.19 1.21
N TYR A 271 -20.29 18.82 1.76
CA TYR A 271 -20.39 20.17 2.33
C TYR A 271 -20.41 21.30 1.27
N ASN A 272 -20.02 21.04 0.02
CA ASN A 272 -20.05 22.04 -1.05
C ASN A 272 -21.40 22.13 -1.80
N CYS A 273 -22.43 21.38 -1.38
CA CYS A 273 -23.75 21.39 -2.03
C CYS A 273 -24.84 22.15 -1.23
N GLN A 274 -24.47 22.99 -0.25
CA GLN A 274 -25.44 23.79 0.54
C GLN A 274 -25.17 25.31 0.54
N ARG A 275 -24.28 25.82 -0.33
CA ARG A 275 -23.97 27.26 -0.39
C ARG A 275 -24.01 27.90 -1.77
N CYS A 276 -24.73 27.28 -2.71
CA CYS A 276 -25.02 27.86 -4.02
C CYS A 276 -26.52 27.85 -4.33
N GLU A 277 -27.35 28.35 -3.40
CA GLU A 277 -28.67 28.88 -3.73
C GLU A 277 -28.92 30.13 -2.87
N LEU A 278 -28.51 31.28 -3.40
CA LEU A 278 -29.19 32.58 -3.28
C LEU A 278 -28.97 33.34 -4.58
#